data_AF-A0A5P2CF52-F1
#
_entry.id   AF-A0A5P2CF52-F1
#
_cell.length_a   1.000
_cell.length_b   1.000
_cell.length_c   1.000
_cell.angle_alpha   90.00
_cell.angle_beta   90.00
_cell.angle_gamma   90.00
#
_symmetry.space_group_name_H-M   'P 1'
#
loop_
_entity.id
_entity.type
_entity.pdbx_description
1 polymer ?
#
loop_
_entity_poly.entity_id
_entity_poly.type
_entity_poly.pdbx_seq_one_letter_code
_entity_poly.pdbx_strand_id
1 'polypeptide(L)'
;MSNQYKQDTQYARDGYLIDLAERLQARGLPADRVEATVTDLAAHLDESGAEDAESEFGPADAFAAQLVPGTGVRAPGAADEPGEPDGAGETVETWRWIADTYVDEELLNRFGDEGWEVERVDAIGRFVSHRDLAQPQRWEYRRELITRGREGLDERLAPDGWEACGTWVVYAWFKRPRAASLGPAARLESPPPAPERSRFFSRKFSVLLAVLALAVAVAGVSVAVDDGEASSGYGFVVGLLAGGGAVVGAAWALQMWRGRRP
;
A
#
# COMPACT_ATOMS: atom_id res chain seq x y z
N MET A 1 33.74 6.53 24.49
CA MET A 1 33.37 5.54 23.46
C MET A 1 34.55 5.37 22.52
N SER A 2 35.08 4.16 22.40
CA SER A 2 36.33 3.87 21.68
C SER A 2 36.09 3.82 20.16
N ASN A 3 37.08 4.23 19.36
CA ASN A 3 37.03 4.23 17.89
C ASN A 3 36.70 2.84 17.29
N GLN A 4 37.07 1.80 18.02
CA GLN A 4 36.82 0.41 17.68
C GLN A 4 35.33 0.03 17.69
N TYR A 5 34.54 0.58 18.62
CA TYR A 5 33.09 0.30 18.72
C TYR A 5 32.32 0.89 17.52
N LYS A 6 32.74 2.06 17.03
CA LYS A 6 32.14 2.67 15.83
C LYS A 6 32.46 1.91 14.56
N GLN A 7 33.64 1.29 14.49
CA GLN A 7 34.02 0.46 13.35
C GLN A 7 33.23 -0.85 13.34
N ASP A 8 33.09 -1.51 14.50
CA ASP A 8 32.33 -2.77 14.61
C ASP A 8 30.85 -2.61 14.25
N THR A 9 30.21 -1.49 14.63
CA THR A 9 28.82 -1.19 14.23
C THR A 9 28.69 -0.87 12.76
N GLN A 10 29.65 -0.17 12.17
CA GLN A 10 29.66 0.12 10.74
C GLN A 10 29.81 -1.16 9.91
N TYR A 11 30.70 -2.08 10.29
CA TYR A 11 30.84 -3.38 9.62
C TYR A 11 29.58 -4.26 9.72
N ALA A 12 28.87 -4.22 10.85
CA ALA A 12 27.61 -4.95 11.01
C ALA A 12 26.50 -4.40 10.10
N ARG A 13 26.39 -3.06 9.98
CA ARG A 13 25.46 -2.39 9.06
C ARG A 13 25.77 -2.74 7.60
N ASP A 14 27.04 -2.65 7.21
CA ASP A 14 27.47 -2.96 5.85
C ASP A 14 27.20 -4.44 5.51
N GLY A 15 27.47 -5.35 6.44
CA GLY A 15 27.17 -6.78 6.28
C GLY A 15 25.69 -7.07 6.08
N TYR A 16 24.81 -6.41 6.84
CA TYR A 16 23.36 -6.55 6.68
C TYR A 16 22.88 -6.06 5.30
N LEU A 17 23.35 -4.89 4.86
CA LEU A 17 22.96 -4.32 3.57
C LEU A 17 23.44 -5.17 2.38
N ILE A 18 24.62 -5.80 2.50
CA ILE A 18 25.12 -6.75 1.50
C ILE A 18 24.22 -8.00 1.44
N ASP A 19 23.90 -8.61 2.59
CA ASP A 19 23.01 -9.78 2.64
C ASP A 19 21.60 -9.45 2.09
N LEU A 20 21.09 -8.25 2.38
CA LEU A 20 19.83 -7.77 1.82
C LEU A 20 19.91 -7.60 0.28
N ALA A 21 20.99 -7.03 -0.24
CA ALA A 21 21.19 -6.85 -1.67
C ALA A 21 21.16 -8.19 -2.43
N GLU A 22 21.88 -9.20 -1.92
CA GLU A 22 21.90 -10.55 -2.49
C GLU A 22 20.50 -11.17 -2.50
N ARG A 23 19.74 -11.01 -1.42
CA ARG A 23 18.37 -11.52 -1.28
C ARG A 23 17.36 -10.82 -2.19
N LEU A 24 17.53 -9.52 -2.45
CA LEU A 24 16.70 -8.77 -3.38
C LEU A 24 16.99 -9.17 -4.83
N GLN A 25 18.27 -9.38 -5.16
CA GLN A 25 18.68 -9.86 -6.47
C GLN A 25 18.20 -11.30 -6.72
N ALA A 26 18.31 -12.20 -5.72
CA ALA A 26 17.79 -13.55 -5.79
C ALA A 26 16.26 -13.60 -5.99
N ARG A 27 15.54 -12.56 -5.55
CA ARG A 27 14.10 -12.38 -5.76
C ARG A 27 13.76 -11.71 -7.10
N GLY A 28 14.75 -11.49 -7.97
CA GLY A 28 14.55 -10.99 -9.33
C GLY A 28 14.47 -9.46 -9.45
N LEU A 29 14.90 -8.72 -8.43
CA LEU A 29 14.97 -7.26 -8.54
C LEU A 29 16.13 -6.85 -9.47
N PRO A 30 15.91 -5.96 -10.45
CA PRO A 30 16.97 -5.45 -11.31
C PRO A 30 18.13 -4.83 -10.52
N ALA A 31 19.37 -5.03 -10.96
CA ALA A 31 20.56 -4.64 -10.22
C ALA A 31 20.64 -3.13 -9.92
N ASP A 32 20.23 -2.29 -10.88
CA ASP A 32 20.10 -0.83 -10.73
C ASP A 32 19.11 -0.46 -9.62
N ARG A 33 18.03 -1.24 -9.48
CA ARG A 33 17.02 -1.04 -8.45
C ARG A 33 17.45 -1.56 -7.08
N VAL A 34 18.23 -2.65 -7.04
CA VAL A 34 18.88 -3.13 -5.82
C VAL A 34 19.84 -2.07 -5.29
N GLU A 35 20.71 -1.53 -6.15
CA GLU A 35 21.69 -0.50 -5.81
C GLU A 35 21.02 0.76 -5.25
N ALA A 36 20.00 1.28 -5.93
CA ALA A 36 19.23 2.42 -5.44
C ALA A 36 18.57 2.15 -4.08
N THR A 37 17.95 0.97 -3.91
CA THR A 37 17.29 0.59 -2.65
C THR A 37 18.28 0.48 -1.50
N VAL A 38 19.44 -0.15 -1.72
CA VAL A 38 20.49 -0.27 -0.70
C VAL A 38 21.08 1.08 -0.34
N THR A 39 21.24 1.98 -1.32
CA THR A 39 21.73 3.35 -1.10
C THR A 39 20.78 4.15 -0.23
N ASP A 40 19.47 4.08 -0.52
CA ASP A 40 18.44 4.76 0.28
C ASP A 40 18.39 4.23 1.72
N LEU A 41 18.56 2.92 1.92
CA LEU A 41 18.56 2.29 3.24
C LEU A 41 19.82 2.64 4.05
N ALA A 42 20.98 2.74 3.39
CA ALA A 42 22.21 3.21 4.01
C ALA A 42 22.05 4.65 4.51
N ALA A 43 21.48 5.53 3.68
CA ALA A 43 21.19 6.91 4.06
C ALA A 43 20.22 6.98 5.25
N HIS A 44 19.18 6.13 5.29
CA HIS A 44 18.26 6.04 6.44
C HIS A 44 18.96 5.60 7.73
N LEU A 45 19.89 4.65 7.68
CA LEU A 45 20.65 4.22 8.87
C LEU A 45 21.57 5.33 9.40
N ASP A 46 22.12 6.15 8.51
CA ASP A 46 22.93 7.31 8.88
C ASP A 46 22.09 8.43 9.50
N GLU A 47 20.91 8.70 8.95
CA GLU A 47 19.98 9.72 9.46
C GLU A 47 19.29 9.32 10.76
N SER A 48 18.88 8.05 10.90
CA SER A 48 18.22 7.52 12.09
C SER A 48 19.18 7.32 13.27
N GLY A 49 20.48 7.18 12.99
CA GLY A 49 21.48 6.84 13.99
C GLY A 49 21.36 5.41 14.52
N ALA A 50 20.56 4.54 13.87
CA ALA A 50 20.31 3.17 14.31
C ALA A 50 21.59 2.32 14.21
N GLU A 51 22.19 1.96 15.34
CA GLU A 51 23.48 1.25 15.41
C GLU A 51 23.42 -0.18 14.83
N ASP A 52 22.23 -0.78 14.82
CA ASP A 52 21.97 -2.13 14.33
C ASP A 52 20.85 -2.13 13.28
N ALA A 53 21.20 -2.54 12.06
CA ALA A 53 20.27 -2.61 10.93
C ALA A 53 19.22 -3.71 11.09
N GLU A 54 19.55 -4.83 11.77
CA GLU A 54 18.59 -5.92 11.99
C GLU A 54 17.55 -5.54 13.07
N SER A 55 17.92 -4.72 14.05
CA SER A 55 16.98 -4.14 15.01
C SER A 55 16.01 -3.16 14.35
N GLU A 56 16.49 -2.35 13.40
CA GLU A 56 15.70 -1.34 12.69
C GLU A 56 14.75 -1.97 11.65
N PHE A 57 15.25 -2.90 10.83
CA PHE A 57 14.53 -3.44 9.68
C PHE A 57 14.01 -4.88 9.87
N GLY A 58 14.43 -5.55 10.96
CA GLY A 58 14.22 -6.98 11.16
C GLY A 58 15.16 -7.85 10.32
N PRO A 59 14.97 -9.18 10.32
CA PRO A 59 15.83 -10.10 9.56
C PRO A 59 15.79 -9.80 8.05
N ALA A 60 16.96 -9.78 7.40
CA ALA A 60 17.10 -9.40 5.99
C ALA A 60 16.23 -10.23 5.04
N ASP A 61 15.95 -11.49 5.35
CA ASP A 61 15.06 -12.34 4.54
C ASP A 61 13.60 -11.90 4.58
N ALA A 62 13.11 -11.62 5.78
CA ALA A 62 11.76 -11.14 6.00
C ALA A 62 11.58 -9.74 5.41
N PHE A 63 12.63 -8.92 5.46
CA PHE A 63 12.64 -7.59 4.87
C PHE A 63 12.69 -7.63 3.34
N ALA A 64 13.53 -8.49 2.76
CA ALA A 64 13.58 -8.72 1.31
C ALA A 64 12.24 -9.23 0.76
N ALA A 65 11.54 -10.11 1.50
CA ALA A 65 10.21 -10.60 1.12
C ALA A 65 9.12 -9.51 1.17
N GLN A 66 9.30 -8.47 1.99
CA GLN A 66 8.40 -7.31 2.02
C GLN A 66 8.67 -6.37 0.84
N LEU A 67 9.95 -6.15 0.51
CA LEU A 67 10.38 -5.28 -0.59
C LEU A 67 10.09 -5.90 -1.97
N VAL A 68 10.25 -7.21 -2.09
CA VAL A 68 9.94 -7.99 -3.29
C VAL A 68 9.06 -9.16 -2.88
N PRO A 69 7.73 -8.95 -2.84
CA PRO A 69 6.80 -10.05 -2.61
C PRO A 69 7.03 -11.12 -3.67
N GLY A 70 7.21 -12.37 -3.22
CA GLY A 70 7.42 -13.51 -4.10
C GLY A 70 6.47 -13.47 -5.29
N THR A 71 7.06 -13.50 -6.47
CA THR A 71 6.40 -13.47 -7.77
C THR A 71 5.48 -14.67 -7.97
N GLY A 72 4.28 -14.61 -7.41
CA GLY A 72 3.08 -15.08 -8.09
C GLY A 72 2.75 -14.06 -9.18
N VAL A 73 3.45 -14.13 -10.31
CA VAL A 73 3.25 -13.19 -11.43
C VAL A 73 1.91 -13.46 -12.09
N ARG A 74 1.07 -12.43 -12.16
CA ARG A 74 0.48 -12.07 -13.45
C ARG A 74 0.58 -10.55 -13.65
N ALA A 75 1.67 -10.16 -14.29
CA ALA A 75 1.77 -8.89 -15.03
C ALA A 75 1.46 -9.18 -16.52
N PRO A 76 0.88 -8.23 -17.27
CA PRO A 76 0.21 -8.51 -18.53
C PRO A 76 1.21 -8.59 -19.70
N GLY A 77 1.01 -9.56 -20.59
CA GLY A 77 1.62 -9.58 -21.93
C GLY A 77 2.78 -10.55 -22.14
N ALA A 78 2.49 -11.85 -22.13
CA ALA A 78 3.24 -12.84 -22.91
C ALA A 78 2.28 -13.96 -23.32
N ALA A 79 2.35 -14.31 -24.61
CA ALA A 79 1.49 -15.26 -25.30
C ALA A 79 1.60 -16.69 -24.74
N ASP A 80 0.55 -17.46 -25.04
CA ASP A 80 0.34 -18.90 -24.87
C ASP A 80 1.57 -19.76 -24.59
N GLU A 81 1.55 -20.54 -23.49
CA GLU A 81 1.64 -22.02 -23.51
C GLU A 81 1.24 -22.61 -22.14
N PRO A 82 0.71 -23.86 -22.08
CA PRO A 82 0.07 -24.43 -20.90
C PRO A 82 1.05 -25.25 -20.04
N GLY A 83 1.18 -24.88 -18.76
CA GLY A 83 1.92 -25.64 -17.74
C GLY A 83 1.01 -26.06 -16.60
N GLU A 84 1.07 -27.35 -16.25
CA GLU A 84 0.17 -28.15 -15.39
C GLU A 84 0.00 -27.70 -13.92
N PRO A 85 -1.07 -28.18 -13.25
CA PRO A 85 -1.54 -27.68 -11.97
C PRO A 85 -0.96 -28.45 -10.77
N ASP A 86 -0.28 -27.75 -9.86
CA ASP A 86 0.10 -28.29 -8.55
C ASP A 86 -0.98 -27.97 -7.50
N GLY A 87 -1.88 -28.94 -7.32
CA GLY A 87 -2.44 -29.43 -6.07
C GLY A 87 -2.81 -28.46 -4.93
N ALA A 88 -4.13 -28.30 -4.73
CA ALA A 88 -4.83 -27.97 -3.47
C ALA A 88 -5.00 -26.50 -3.03
N GLY A 89 -4.81 -25.52 -3.93
CA GLY A 89 -5.12 -24.10 -3.67
C GLY A 89 -5.78 -23.32 -4.82
N GLU A 90 -6.14 -23.99 -5.92
CA GLU A 90 -6.51 -23.37 -7.21
C GLU A 90 -7.86 -22.64 -7.28
N THR A 91 -8.65 -22.63 -6.21
CA THR A 91 -10.01 -22.07 -6.24
C THR A 91 -10.12 -20.67 -5.68
N VAL A 92 -9.09 -20.11 -5.05
CA VAL A 92 -9.16 -18.75 -4.47
C VAL A 92 -8.17 -17.83 -5.16
N GLU A 93 -8.69 -16.92 -5.98
CA GLU A 93 -7.89 -15.88 -6.62
C GLU A 93 -7.67 -14.72 -5.64
N THR A 94 -6.46 -14.15 -5.60
CA THR A 94 -6.16 -12.94 -4.79
C THR A 94 -5.71 -11.80 -5.70
N TRP A 95 -6.23 -10.61 -5.45
CA TRP A 95 -5.93 -9.42 -6.23
C TRP A 95 -5.80 -8.18 -5.33
N ARG A 96 -4.71 -7.43 -5.51
CA ARG A 96 -4.43 -6.20 -4.76
C ARG A 96 -4.57 -4.99 -5.66
N TRP A 97 -5.35 -4.01 -5.22
CA TRP A 97 -5.60 -2.82 -6.02
C TRP A 97 -5.84 -1.58 -5.17
N ILE A 98 -5.71 -0.41 -5.79
CA ILE A 98 -5.94 0.89 -5.15
C ILE A 98 -6.82 1.75 -6.02
N ALA A 99 -7.66 2.53 -5.36
CA ALA A 99 -8.44 3.58 -5.98
C ALA A 99 -8.36 4.87 -5.14
N ASP A 100 -8.54 6.02 -5.79
CA ASP A 100 -8.79 7.24 -5.04
C ASP A 100 -10.21 7.27 -4.45
N THR A 101 -10.41 8.18 -3.51
CA THR A 101 -11.65 8.32 -2.73
C THR A 101 -12.86 8.79 -3.55
N TYR A 102 -12.69 9.21 -4.81
CA TYR A 102 -13.80 9.63 -5.65
C TYR A 102 -14.46 8.46 -6.39
N VAL A 103 -13.77 7.33 -6.52
CA VAL A 103 -14.24 6.17 -7.31
C VAL A 103 -14.14 4.85 -6.56
N ASP A 104 -13.52 4.81 -5.37
CA ASP A 104 -13.34 3.60 -4.58
C ASP A 104 -14.66 2.85 -4.31
N GLU A 105 -15.71 3.51 -3.82
CA GLU A 105 -16.99 2.88 -3.49
C GLU A 105 -17.71 2.31 -4.73
N GLU A 106 -17.66 3.02 -5.86
CA GLU A 106 -18.22 2.55 -7.14
C GLU A 106 -17.48 1.32 -7.64
N LEU A 107 -16.14 1.36 -7.62
CA LEU A 107 -15.30 0.25 -8.05
C LEU A 107 -15.45 -0.96 -7.13
N LEU A 108 -15.53 -0.74 -5.82
CA LEU A 108 -15.77 -1.79 -4.83
C LEU A 108 -17.09 -2.51 -5.12
N ASN A 109 -18.19 -1.78 -5.33
CA ASN A 109 -19.48 -2.39 -5.66
C ASN A 109 -19.47 -3.10 -7.01
N ARG A 110 -18.79 -2.54 -8.03
CA ARG A 110 -18.63 -3.21 -9.32
C ARG A 110 -17.87 -4.52 -9.18
N PHE A 111 -16.70 -4.52 -8.54
CA PHE A 111 -15.92 -5.75 -8.36
C PHE A 111 -16.59 -6.72 -7.39
N GLY A 112 -17.35 -6.23 -6.41
CA GLY A 112 -18.23 -7.04 -5.57
C GLY A 112 -19.30 -7.78 -6.37
N ASP A 113 -19.87 -7.14 -7.39
CA ASP A 113 -20.80 -7.78 -8.31
C ASP A 113 -20.16 -8.82 -9.23
N GLU A 114 -18.84 -8.74 -9.43
CA GLU A 114 -18.01 -9.71 -10.15
C GLU A 114 -17.50 -10.86 -9.26
N GLY A 115 -17.82 -10.81 -7.96
CA GLY A 115 -17.51 -11.85 -6.99
C GLY A 115 -16.27 -11.59 -6.13
N TRP A 116 -15.68 -10.39 -6.21
CA TRP A 116 -14.51 -10.03 -5.39
C TRP A 116 -14.93 -9.61 -3.99
N GLU A 117 -14.45 -10.37 -3.00
CA GLU A 117 -14.53 -10.05 -1.58
C GLU A 117 -13.30 -9.25 -1.14
N VAL A 118 -13.46 -8.12 -0.46
CA VAL A 118 -12.36 -7.44 0.22
C VAL A 118 -12.14 -8.10 1.58
N GLU A 119 -10.98 -8.69 1.76
CA GLU A 119 -10.55 -9.25 3.05
C GLU A 119 -10.08 -8.15 3.99
N ARG A 120 -9.21 -7.26 3.48
CA ARG A 120 -8.60 -6.19 4.28
C ARG A 120 -8.19 -5.00 3.42
N VAL A 121 -8.01 -3.85 4.08
CA VAL A 121 -7.27 -2.70 3.54
C VAL A 121 -5.87 -2.69 4.16
N ASP A 122 -4.82 -2.63 3.35
CA ASP A 122 -3.45 -2.60 3.83
C ASP A 122 -3.02 -1.22 4.35
N ALA A 123 -1.83 -1.15 4.94
CA ALA A 123 -1.34 0.07 5.60
C ALA A 123 -1.16 1.26 4.63
N ILE A 124 -1.04 1.02 3.33
CA ILE A 124 -0.87 2.04 2.31
C ILE A 124 -2.17 2.30 1.52
N GLY A 125 -3.29 1.75 1.99
CA GLY A 125 -4.63 2.00 1.46
C GLY A 125 -5.01 1.14 0.26
N ARG A 126 -4.33 0.01 0.00
CA ARG A 126 -4.72 -0.94 -1.04
C ARG A 126 -5.75 -1.92 -0.50
N PHE A 127 -6.74 -2.22 -1.32
CA PHE A 127 -7.69 -3.29 -1.08
C PHE A 127 -7.03 -4.63 -1.43
N VAL A 128 -7.08 -5.56 -0.48
CA VAL A 128 -6.71 -6.96 -0.69
C VAL A 128 -8.01 -7.72 -0.90
N SER A 129 -8.28 -8.06 -2.15
CA SER A 129 -9.48 -8.77 -2.56
C SER A 129 -9.16 -10.23 -2.85
N HIS A 130 -10.12 -11.11 -2.57
CA HIS A 130 -10.08 -12.49 -3.02
C HIS A 130 -11.40 -12.89 -3.69
N ARG A 131 -11.37 -13.98 -4.45
CA ARG A 131 -12.56 -14.55 -5.07
C ARG A 131 -12.51 -16.06 -5.02
N ASP A 132 -13.49 -16.65 -4.36
CA ASP A 132 -13.71 -18.10 -4.36
C ASP A 132 -14.42 -18.50 -5.66
N LEU A 133 -13.71 -19.24 -6.51
CA LEU A 133 -14.21 -19.78 -7.78
C LEU A 133 -15.12 -21.00 -7.59
N ALA A 134 -15.04 -21.69 -6.44
CA ALA A 134 -15.94 -22.80 -6.12
C ALA A 134 -17.31 -22.30 -5.65
N GLN A 135 -17.35 -21.16 -4.95
CA GLN A 135 -18.59 -20.53 -4.47
C GLN A 135 -18.60 -19.01 -4.72
N PRO A 136 -18.63 -18.58 -6.00
CA PRO A 136 -18.58 -17.16 -6.33
C PRO A 136 -19.87 -16.45 -5.86
N GLN A 137 -19.68 -15.50 -4.95
CA GLN A 137 -20.75 -14.76 -4.28
C GLN A 137 -20.61 -13.27 -4.55
N ARG A 138 -21.73 -12.58 -4.75
CA ARG A 138 -21.76 -11.12 -4.88
C ARG A 138 -21.66 -10.40 -3.54
N TRP A 139 -20.97 -9.27 -3.56
CA TRP A 139 -20.72 -8.42 -2.40
C TRP A 139 -21.22 -7.00 -2.63
N GLU A 140 -21.70 -6.38 -1.56
CA GLU A 140 -22.04 -4.96 -1.52
C GLU A 140 -21.07 -4.27 -0.58
N TYR A 141 -20.66 -3.05 -0.94
CA TYR A 141 -19.70 -2.28 -0.17
C TYR A 141 -20.21 -0.89 0.16
N ARG A 142 -19.80 -0.39 1.31
CA ARG A 142 -20.12 0.95 1.78
C ARG A 142 -18.91 1.56 2.48
N ARG A 143 -18.69 2.85 2.25
CA ARG A 143 -17.64 3.60 2.93
C ARG A 143 -18.23 4.59 3.93
N GLU A 144 -17.58 4.71 5.08
CA GLU A 144 -17.97 5.61 6.16
C GLU A 144 -16.81 6.49 6.60
N LEU A 145 -17.11 7.73 7.01
CA LEU A 145 -16.14 8.69 7.55
C LEU A 145 -16.01 8.51 9.07
N ILE A 146 -14.80 8.26 9.56
CA ILE A 146 -14.49 8.02 10.99
C ILE A 146 -13.87 9.24 11.67
N THR A 147 -14.23 10.46 11.24
CA THR A 147 -13.59 11.71 11.69
C THR A 147 -13.69 11.99 13.20
N ARG A 148 -14.59 11.30 13.93
CA ARG A 148 -14.77 11.45 15.39
C ARG A 148 -14.60 10.14 16.16
N GLY A 149 -13.92 9.16 15.56
CA GLY A 149 -13.76 7.81 16.12
C GLY A 149 -14.67 6.78 15.46
N ARG A 150 -14.34 5.50 15.66
CA ARG A 150 -15.04 4.33 15.11
C ARG A 150 -16.06 3.73 16.10
N GLU A 151 -16.06 4.20 17.34
CA GLU A 151 -16.96 3.72 18.40
C GLU A 151 -18.42 3.78 17.97
N GLY A 152 -19.15 2.66 18.11
CA GLY A 152 -20.57 2.60 17.77
C GLY A 152 -20.87 2.43 16.27
N LEU A 153 -19.86 2.49 15.38
CA LEU A 153 -20.10 2.39 13.93
C LEU A 153 -20.40 0.95 13.52
N ASP A 154 -19.58 0.01 14.03
CA ASP A 154 -19.73 -1.41 13.74
C ASP A 154 -21.06 -1.94 14.35
N GLU A 155 -21.41 -1.55 15.59
CA GLU A 155 -22.68 -1.96 16.21
C GLU A 155 -23.90 -1.35 15.52
N ARG A 156 -23.78 -0.15 14.94
CA ARG A 156 -24.87 0.50 14.20
C ARG A 156 -25.14 -0.19 12.87
N LEU A 157 -24.11 -0.74 12.24
CA LEU A 157 -24.19 -1.33 10.90
C LEU A 157 -24.39 -2.86 10.93
N ALA A 158 -24.03 -3.53 12.03
CA ALA A 158 -24.23 -4.97 12.22
C ALA A 158 -25.69 -5.44 12.05
N PRO A 159 -26.73 -4.72 12.52
CA PRO A 159 -28.13 -5.13 12.31
C PRO A 159 -28.54 -5.24 10.84
N ASP A 160 -27.90 -4.46 9.96
CA ASP A 160 -28.13 -4.45 8.52
C ASP A 160 -27.26 -5.49 7.78
N GLY A 161 -26.47 -6.28 8.51
CA GLY A 161 -25.58 -7.33 7.99
C GLY A 161 -24.26 -6.81 7.43
N TRP A 162 -23.85 -5.59 7.79
CA TRP A 162 -22.57 -5.03 7.37
C TRP A 162 -21.45 -5.46 8.30
N GLU A 163 -20.34 -5.86 7.70
CA GLU A 163 -19.12 -6.30 8.36
C GLU A 163 -17.96 -5.38 7.98
N ALA A 164 -17.13 -4.98 8.94
CA ALA A 164 -15.99 -4.13 8.64
C ALA A 164 -14.90 -4.91 7.88
N CYS A 165 -14.43 -4.37 6.75
CA CYS A 165 -13.38 -4.98 5.93
C CYS A 165 -12.10 -4.14 5.85
N GLY A 166 -12.02 -3.02 6.56
CA GLY A 166 -10.77 -2.27 6.71
C GLY A 166 -10.96 -0.82 7.06
N THR A 167 -9.86 -0.17 7.39
CA THR A 167 -9.83 1.25 7.76
C THR A 167 -8.53 1.86 7.27
N TRP A 168 -8.60 3.08 6.74
CA TRP A 168 -7.44 3.82 6.28
C TRP A 168 -7.69 5.32 6.41
N VAL A 169 -6.78 6.00 7.11
CA VAL A 169 -6.85 7.44 7.42
C VAL A 169 -8.17 7.81 8.12
N VAL A 170 -9.13 8.39 7.40
CA VAL A 170 -10.44 8.85 7.91
C VAL A 170 -11.60 8.02 7.38
N TYR A 171 -11.33 6.91 6.69
CA TYR A 171 -12.34 6.07 6.08
C TYR A 171 -12.35 4.67 6.68
N ALA A 172 -13.54 4.13 6.89
CA ALA A 172 -13.79 2.72 7.16
C ALA A 172 -14.63 2.13 6.03
N TRP A 173 -14.32 0.91 5.62
CA TRP A 173 -15.07 0.18 4.61
C TRP A 173 -15.80 -0.99 5.26
N PHE A 174 -17.03 -1.17 4.81
CA PHE A 174 -17.92 -2.25 5.21
C PHE A 174 -18.31 -3.05 3.99
N LYS A 175 -18.48 -4.36 4.19
CA LYS A 175 -18.96 -5.29 3.18
C LYS A 175 -20.20 -6.02 3.69
N ARG A 176 -21.03 -6.47 2.76
CA ARG A 176 -22.18 -7.33 3.07
C ARG A 176 -22.33 -8.36 1.95
N PRO A 177 -22.53 -9.65 2.26
CA PRO A 177 -22.85 -10.62 1.24
C PRO A 177 -24.23 -10.31 0.67
N ARG A 178 -24.36 -10.16 -0.67
CA ARG A 178 -25.67 -9.92 -1.29
C ARG A 178 -26.63 -11.09 -1.12
N ALA A 179 -26.16 -12.27 -0.71
CA ALA A 179 -27.05 -13.37 -0.32
C ALA A 179 -27.97 -12.99 0.85
N ALA A 180 -27.56 -12.07 1.72
CA ALA A 180 -28.41 -11.55 2.80
C ALA A 180 -29.63 -10.78 2.27
N SER A 181 -29.55 -10.22 1.06
CA SER A 181 -30.64 -9.45 0.43
C SER A 181 -31.32 -10.17 -0.74
N LEU A 182 -30.58 -10.97 -1.51
CA LEU A 182 -31.03 -11.62 -2.74
C LEU A 182 -31.13 -13.15 -2.63
N GLY A 183 -30.72 -13.74 -1.50
CA GLY A 183 -30.73 -15.19 -1.31
C GLY A 183 -29.86 -15.94 -2.32
N PRO A 184 -30.32 -17.10 -2.86
CA PRO A 184 -29.56 -17.91 -3.81
C PRO A 184 -29.17 -17.19 -5.11
N ALA A 185 -29.91 -16.14 -5.50
CA ALA A 185 -29.65 -15.35 -6.71
C ALA A 185 -28.37 -14.48 -6.62
N ALA A 186 -27.74 -14.42 -5.45
CA ALA A 186 -26.45 -13.76 -5.26
C ALA A 186 -25.25 -14.61 -5.74
N ARG A 187 -25.47 -15.89 -6.08
CA ARG A 187 -24.43 -16.72 -6.69
C ARG A 187 -24.19 -16.32 -8.14
N LEU A 188 -22.92 -16.24 -8.52
CA LEU A 188 -22.50 -15.98 -9.88
C LEU A 188 -22.29 -17.32 -10.61
N GLU A 189 -22.99 -17.54 -11.72
CA GLU A 189 -22.81 -18.76 -12.51
C GLU A 189 -21.52 -18.74 -13.34
N SER A 190 -21.02 -17.55 -13.69
CA SER A 190 -19.80 -17.37 -14.46
C SER A 190 -19.17 -16.01 -14.13
N PRO A 191 -18.20 -15.96 -13.20
CA PRO A 191 -17.51 -14.72 -12.87
C PRO A 191 -16.59 -14.27 -14.04
N PRO A 192 -16.47 -12.95 -14.29
CA PRO A 192 -15.56 -12.44 -15.33
C PRO A 192 -14.08 -12.67 -14.95
N PRO A 193 -13.14 -12.63 -15.92
CA PRO A 193 -11.71 -12.80 -15.62
C PRO A 193 -11.21 -11.71 -14.66
N ALA A 194 -10.15 -12.03 -13.91
CA ALA A 194 -9.56 -11.09 -12.97
C ALA A 194 -9.10 -9.79 -13.67
N PRO A 195 -9.33 -8.61 -13.07
CA PRO A 195 -8.90 -7.36 -13.67
C PRO A 195 -7.37 -7.27 -13.79
N GLU A 196 -6.88 -6.90 -14.98
CA GLU A 196 -5.43 -6.74 -15.23
C GLU A 196 -4.86 -5.47 -14.56
N ARG A 197 -5.70 -4.47 -14.32
CA ARG A 197 -5.29 -3.17 -13.78
C ARG A 197 -5.47 -3.15 -12.27
N SER A 198 -4.45 -2.72 -11.52
CA SER A 198 -4.47 -2.62 -10.05
C SER A 198 -4.54 -1.18 -9.53
N ARG A 199 -4.65 -0.17 -10.39
CA ARG A 199 -4.64 1.26 -10.00
C ARG A 199 -5.74 2.01 -10.74
N PHE A 200 -6.58 2.70 -9.98
CA PHE A 200 -7.72 3.45 -10.52
C PHE A 200 -7.74 4.87 -9.96
N PHE A 201 -7.25 5.81 -10.74
CA PHE A 201 -7.28 7.23 -10.41
C PHE A 201 -8.24 7.96 -11.34
N SER A 202 -9.18 8.67 -10.74
CA SER A 202 -10.15 9.54 -11.36
C SER A 202 -9.50 10.80 -11.91
N ARG A 203 -10.13 11.37 -12.93
CA ARG A 203 -9.72 12.68 -13.48
C ARG A 203 -9.75 13.78 -12.40
N LYS A 204 -10.69 13.71 -11.46
CA LYS A 204 -10.81 14.68 -10.35
C LYS A 204 -9.56 14.64 -9.47
N PHE A 205 -9.08 13.44 -9.15
CA PHE A 205 -7.84 13.27 -8.39
C PHE A 205 -6.63 13.81 -9.16
N SER A 206 -6.53 13.54 -10.47
CA SER A 206 -5.45 14.11 -11.30
C SER A 206 -5.50 15.64 -11.34
N VAL A 207 -6.69 16.25 -11.44
CA VAL A 207 -6.86 17.71 -11.40
C VAL A 207 -6.48 18.27 -10.03
N LEU A 208 -6.88 17.61 -8.94
CA LEU A 208 -6.51 18.02 -7.59
C LEU A 208 -4.98 18.02 -7.41
N LEU A 209 -4.30 16.96 -7.85
CA LEU A 209 -2.85 16.88 -7.82
C LEU A 209 -2.19 17.98 -8.65
N ALA A 210 -2.73 18.28 -9.85
CA ALA A 210 -2.22 19.35 -10.69
C ALA A 210 -2.38 20.74 -10.04
N VAL A 211 -3.53 21.01 -9.41
CA VAL A 211 -3.79 22.26 -8.67
C VAL A 211 -2.87 22.38 -7.46
N LEU A 212 -2.68 21.29 -6.71
CA LEU A 212 -1.75 21.27 -5.58
C LEU A 212 -0.31 21.54 -6.03
N ALA A 213 0.14 20.86 -7.09
CA ALA A 213 1.47 21.08 -7.66
C ALA A 213 1.65 22.53 -8.13
N LEU A 214 0.62 23.10 -8.78
CA LEU A 214 0.63 24.50 -9.19
C LEU A 214 0.70 25.45 -7.99
N ALA A 215 -0.06 25.19 -6.93
CA ALA A 215 -0.03 26.02 -5.73
C ALA A 215 1.35 25.99 -5.05
N VAL A 216 1.97 24.82 -4.95
CA VAL A 216 3.33 24.66 -4.44
C VAL A 216 4.34 25.42 -5.31
N ALA A 217 4.21 25.32 -6.64
CA ALA A 217 5.07 26.05 -7.57
C ALA A 217 4.89 27.58 -7.44
N VAL A 218 3.66 28.08 -7.34
CA VAL A 218 3.38 29.51 -7.16
C VAL A 218 3.94 30.01 -5.83
N ALA A 219 3.81 29.23 -4.75
CA ALA A 219 4.41 29.57 -3.47
C ALA A 219 5.95 29.63 -3.56
N GLY A 220 6.59 28.65 -4.19
CA GLY A 220 8.04 28.66 -4.42
C GLY A 220 8.51 29.85 -5.26
N VAL A 221 7.78 30.20 -6.33
CA VAL A 221 8.08 31.39 -7.15
C VAL A 221 7.90 32.68 -6.35
N SER A 222 6.87 32.77 -5.52
CA SER A 222 6.63 33.95 -4.69
C SER A 222 7.79 34.17 -3.72
N VAL A 223 8.27 33.11 -3.06
CA VAL A 223 9.47 33.15 -2.19
C VAL A 223 10.71 33.56 -2.98
N ALA A 224 10.93 32.99 -4.17
CA ALA A 224 12.09 33.35 -5.00
C ALA A 224 12.05 34.82 -5.46
N VAL A 225 10.86 35.37 -5.72
CA VAL A 225 10.69 36.78 -6.12
C VAL A 225 10.91 37.71 -4.93
N ASP A 226 10.39 37.37 -3.76
CA ASP A 226 10.52 38.18 -2.54
C ASP A 226 11.99 38.23 -2.07
N ASP A 227 12.72 37.12 -2.14
CA ASP A 227 14.14 37.05 -1.74
C ASP A 227 15.10 37.45 -2.86
N GLY A 228 14.62 37.55 -4.10
CA GLY A 228 15.43 37.87 -5.29
C GLY A 228 16.39 36.76 -5.73
N GLU A 229 16.26 35.54 -5.18
CA GLU A 229 17.13 34.40 -5.47
C GLU A 229 16.32 33.14 -5.80
N ALA A 230 16.64 32.47 -6.91
CA ALA A 230 15.92 31.26 -7.30
C ALA A 230 16.12 30.09 -6.32
N SER A 231 17.27 30.03 -5.65
CA SER A 231 17.64 28.96 -4.71
C SER A 231 16.73 28.92 -3.47
N SER A 232 16.19 30.06 -3.03
CA SER A 232 15.28 30.14 -1.87
C SER A 232 13.92 29.52 -2.19
N GLY A 233 13.38 29.76 -3.39
CA GLY A 233 12.15 29.13 -3.87
C GLY A 233 12.28 27.61 -3.99
N TYR A 234 13.41 27.11 -4.51
CA TYR A 234 13.70 25.66 -4.52
C TYR A 234 13.82 25.10 -3.11
N GLY A 235 14.54 25.79 -2.21
CA GLY A 235 14.68 25.40 -0.81
C GLY A 235 13.34 25.33 -0.08
N PHE A 236 12.42 26.27 -0.36
CA PHE A 236 11.07 26.26 0.18
C PHE A 236 10.25 25.06 -0.32
N VAL A 237 10.25 24.78 -1.62
CA VAL A 237 9.52 23.63 -2.18
C VAL A 237 10.06 22.32 -1.63
N VAL A 238 11.39 22.14 -1.62
CA VAL A 238 12.03 20.93 -1.06
C VAL A 238 11.73 20.81 0.43
N GLY A 239 11.84 21.90 1.19
CA GLY A 239 11.52 21.93 2.62
C GLY A 239 10.05 21.59 2.91
N LEU A 240 9.12 22.07 2.09
CA LEU A 240 7.69 21.77 2.21
C LEU A 240 7.39 20.30 1.91
N LEU A 241 8.01 19.74 0.87
CA LEU A 241 7.87 18.33 0.53
C LEU A 241 8.51 17.42 1.57
N ALA A 242 9.72 17.74 2.04
CA ALA A 242 10.42 16.98 3.08
C ALA A 242 9.69 17.06 4.43
N GLY A 243 9.26 18.25 4.83
CA GLY A 243 8.49 18.46 6.06
C GLY A 243 7.12 17.77 6.01
N GLY A 244 6.40 17.88 4.88
CA GLY A 244 5.15 17.16 4.67
C GLY A 244 5.34 15.64 4.70
N GLY A 245 6.39 15.15 4.04
CA GLY A 245 6.76 13.73 4.03
C GLY A 245 7.06 13.19 5.44
N ALA A 246 7.80 13.94 6.24
CA ALA A 246 8.11 13.56 7.62
C ALA A 246 6.85 13.43 8.50
N VAL A 247 5.88 14.35 8.35
CA VAL A 247 4.60 14.29 9.08
C VAL A 247 3.77 13.08 8.66
N VAL A 248 3.69 12.80 7.36
CA VAL A 248 2.98 11.63 6.83
C VAL A 248 3.65 10.34 7.29
N GLY A 249 4.98 10.26 7.25
CA GLY A 249 5.75 9.12 7.73
C GLY A 249 5.55 8.86 9.23
N ALA A 250 5.58 9.91 10.06
CA ALA A 250 5.30 9.81 11.49
C ALA A 250 3.85 9.35 11.78
N ALA A 251 2.87 9.87 11.04
CA ALA A 251 1.48 9.44 11.16
C ALA A 251 1.29 7.97 10.75
N TRP A 252 2.02 7.52 9.72
CA TRP A 252 1.99 6.13 9.25
C TRP A 252 2.63 5.16 10.26
N ALA A 253 3.79 5.52 10.82
CA ALA A 253 4.41 4.78 11.91
C ALA A 253 3.49 4.66 13.14
N LEU A 254 2.81 5.74 13.51
CA LEU A 254 1.84 5.74 14.61
C LEU A 254 0.62 4.85 14.31
N GLN A 255 0.11 4.82 13.08
CA GLN A 255 -0.99 3.94 12.69
C GLN A 255 -0.58 2.47 12.72
N MET A 256 0.60 2.12 12.20
CA MET A 256 1.12 0.75 12.28
C MET A 256 1.31 0.30 13.74
N TRP A 257 1.77 1.21 14.60
CA TRP A 257 1.97 0.90 16.02
C TRP A 257 0.65 0.69 16.77
N ARG A 258 -0.39 1.45 16.44
CA ARG A 258 -1.73 1.29 17.01
C ARG A 258 -2.44 0.03 16.51
N GLY A 259 -2.29 -0.33 15.24
CA GLY A 259 -2.86 -1.57 14.68
C GLY A 259 -2.22 -2.86 15.21
N ARG A 260 -1.04 -2.78 15.85
CA ARG A 260 -0.34 -3.92 16.47
C ARG A 260 -0.69 -4.13 17.95
N ARG A 261 -1.49 -3.26 18.57
CA ARG A 261 -1.92 -3.42 19.96
C ARG A 261 -3.28 -4.15 19.99
N PRO A 262 -3.37 -5.33 20.62
CA PRO A 262 -4.63 -6.05 20.79
C PRO A 262 -5.61 -5.29 21.70
#